data_AF-A0A923D8H5-F1
#
_entry.id   AF-A0A923D8H5-F1
#
_cell.length_a   1.000
_cell.length_b   1.000
_cell.length_c   1.000
_cell.angle_alpha   90.00
_cell.angle_beta   90.00
_cell.angle_gamma   90.00
#
_symmetry.space_group_name_H-M   'P 1'
#
loop_
_entity.id
_entity.type
_entity.pdbx_description
1 polymer ?
#
loop_
_entity_poly.entity_id
_entity_poly.type
_entity_poly.pdbx_seq_one_letter_code
_entity_poly.pdbx_strand_id
1 'polypeptide(L)' 'MDTMKALVMKDVGRIEFEQRPIPHAKDPDDVVIKIHAVGICGSDVKIVEGKHHFKPNTVLGH' A
#
# COMPACT_ATOMS: atom_id res chain seq x y z
N MET A 1 14.21 -12.61 7.22
CA MET A 1 12.83 -12.50 6.71
C MET A 1 12.89 -11.67 5.46
N ASP A 2 12.35 -12.19 4.36
CA ASP A 2 12.36 -11.46 3.09
C ASP A 2 11.36 -10.31 3.12
N THR A 3 11.76 -9.17 2.57
CA THR A 3 10.99 -7.92 2.59
C THR A 3 10.73 -7.41 1.19
N MET A 4 9.65 -6.64 1.04
CA MET A 4 9.31 -5.86 -0.14
C MET A 4 9.18 -4.38 0.22
N LYS A 5 9.36 -3.51 -0.78
CA LYS A 5 9.12 -2.08 -0.63
C LYS A 5 7.64 -1.79 -0.81
N ALA A 6 7.09 -0.89 0.02
CA ALA A 6 5.70 -0.45 -0.07
C ALA A 6 5.59 1.04 0.23
N LEU A 7 4.65 1.73 -0.43
CA LEU A 7 4.28 3.10 -0.11
C LEU A 7 3.13 3.08 0.90
N VAL A 8 3.37 3.59 2.10
CA VAL A 8 2.51 3.38 3.26
C VAL A 8 2.02 4.72 3.80
N MET A 9 0.70 4.86 3.92
CA MET A 9 0.04 6.00 4.52
C MET A 9 0.20 5.96 6.05
N LYS A 10 0.92 6.92 6.63
CA LYS A 10 1.12 7.02 8.09
C LYS A 10 0.11 7.96 8.73
N ASP A 11 -0.08 9.12 8.12
CA ASP A 11 -1.01 10.16 8.55
C ASP A 11 -1.32 11.10 7.38
N VAL A 12 -2.27 12.02 7.52
CA VAL A 12 -2.59 13.03 6.50
C VAL A 12 -1.33 13.78 6.08
N GLY A 13 -1.05 13.79 4.78
CA GLY A 13 0.15 14.39 4.19
C GLY A 13 1.46 13.62 4.43
N ARG A 14 1.42 12.47 5.12
CA ARG A 14 2.61 11.68 5.45
C ARG A 14 2.51 10.26 4.87
N ILE A 15 3.21 10.06 3.76
CA ILE A 15 3.47 8.75 3.15
C ILE A 15 4.94 8.38 3.32
N GLU A 16 5.21 7.10 3.54
CA GLU A 16 6.57 6.58 3.71
C GLU A 16 6.81 5.40 2.79
N PHE A 17 7.99 5.37 2.16
CA PHE A 17 8.43 4.24 1.38
C PHE A 17 9.27 3.31 2.27
N GLU A 18 8.66 2.22 2.73
CA GLU A 18 9.23 1.36 3.76
C GLU A 18 9.39 -0.10 3.32
N GLN A 19 10.27 -0.82 4.01
CA GLN A 19 10.43 -2.26 3.87
C GLN A 19 9.40 -2.98 4.74
N ARG A 20 8.61 -3.88 4.16
CA ARG A 20 7.61 -4.70 4.85
C ARG A 20 7.82 -6.19 4.54
N PRO A 21 7.41 -7.12 5.41
CA PRO A 21 7.43 -8.54 5.08
C PRO A 21 6.68 -8.82 3.78
N ILE A 22 7.21 -9.71 2.95
CA ILE A 22 6.47 -10.21 1.77
C ILE A 22 5.20 -10.90 2.29
N PRO A 23 4.00 -10.59 1.74
CA PRO A 23 2.77 -11.22 2.17
C PRO A 23 2.74 -12.69 1.73
N HIS A 24 2.03 -13.50 2.51
CA HIS A 24 1.72 -14.89 2.19
C HIS A 24 0.21 -15.03 2.03
N ALA A 25 -0.21 -15.85 1.07
CA ALA A 25 -1.60 -16.25 0.90
C ALA A 25 -2.12 -16.85 2.22
N LYS A 26 -3.31 -16.44 2.66
CA LYS A 26 -3.92 -16.89 3.91
C LYS A 26 -5.07 -17.85 3.65
N ASP A 27 -5.84 -17.59 2.60
CA ASP A 27 -6.98 -18.40 2.19
C ASP A 27 -6.69 -19.16 0.88
N PRO A 28 -7.42 -20.25 0.58
CA PRO A 28 -7.14 -21.10 -0.58
C PRO A 28 -7.18 -20.39 -1.94
N ASP A 29 -7.97 -19.31 -2.04
CA ASP A 29 -8.17 -18.55 -3.27
C ASP A 29 -7.28 -17.29 -3.36
N ASP A 30 -6.43 -17.05 -2.37
CA ASP A 30 -5.47 -15.96 -2.39
C ASP A 30 -4.30 -16.25 -3.35
N VAL A 31 -3.84 -15.21 -4.05
CA VAL A 31 -2.61 -15.27 -4.85
C VAL A 31 -1.63 -14.18 -4.41
N VAL A 32 -0.34 -14.53 -4.37
CA VAL A 32 0.74 -13.57 -4.11
C VAL A 32 1.31 -13.12 -5.45
N ILE A 33 1.16 -11.82 -5.75
CA ILE A 33 1.58 -11.25 -7.04
C ILE A 33 2.82 -10.38 -6.83
N LYS A 34 3.86 -10.63 -7.63
CA LYS A 34 5.00 -9.72 -7.75
C LYS A 34 4.62 -8.57 -8.70
N ILE A 35 4.32 -7.41 -8.14
CA ILE A 35 3.95 -6.22 -8.92
C ILE A 35 5.13 -5.76 -9.78
N HIS A 36 4.89 -5.61 -11.09
CA HIS A 36 5.87 -5.04 -12.02
C HIS A 36 5.75 -3.52 -12.13
N ALA A 37 4.51 -3.02 -12.20
CA ALA A 37 4.16 -1.61 -12.24
C ALA A 37 2.75 -1.38 -11.68
N VAL A 38 2.48 -0.18 -11.17
CA VAL A 38 1.15 0.29 -10.74
C VAL A 38 1.04 1.78 -11.07
N GLY A 39 -0.16 2.22 -11.47
CA GLY A 39 -0.43 3.62 -11.77
C GLY A 39 -0.65 4.45 -10.51
N ILE A 40 -0.54 5.78 -10.63
CA ILE A 40 -1.01 6.72 -9.61
C ILE A 40 -2.35 7.27 -10.08
N CYS A 41 -3.39 7.08 -9.29
CA CYS A 41 -4.71 7.61 -9.56
C CYS A 41 -4.97 8.89 -8.74
N GLY A 42 -5.93 9.70 -9.18
CA GLY A 42 -6.37 10.86 -8.40
C GLY A 42 -6.97 10.51 -7.04
N SER A 43 -7.49 9.28 -6.86
CA SER A 43 -7.97 8.80 -5.56
C SER A 43 -6.84 8.60 -4.55
N ASP A 44 -5.67 8.11 -4.98
CA ASP A 44 -4.49 7.97 -4.12
C ASP A 44 -4.07 9.34 -3.57
N VAL A 45 -4.07 10.37 -4.43
CA VAL A 45 -3.76 11.75 -4.02
C VAL A 45 -4.76 12.27 -3.00
N LYS A 46 -6.07 12.07 -3.23
CA LYS A 46 -7.12 12.49 -2.29
C LYS A 46 -7.03 11.77 -0.94
N ILE A 47 -6.55 10.52 -0.90
CA ILE A 47 -6.25 9.82 0.37
C ILE A 47 -5.10 10.52 1.10
N VAL A 48 -4.01 10.84 0.40
CA VAL A 48 -2.85 11.54 1.00
C VAL A 48 -3.25 12.91 1.54
N GLU A 49 -4.14 13.63 0.87
CA GLU A 49 -4.69 14.91 1.32
C GLU A 49 -5.69 14.79 2.49
N GLY A 50 -6.02 13.57 2.94
CA GLY A 50 -7.01 13.34 4.00
C GLY A 50 -8.46 13.58 3.57
N LYS A 51 -8.73 13.66 2.26
CA LYS A 51 -10.08 13.88 1.69
C LYS A 51 -10.84 12.57 1.42
N HIS A 52 -10.18 11.43 1.63
CA HIS A 52 -10.78 10.11 1.61
C HIS A 52 -10.37 9.32 2.87
N HIS A 53 -11.26 8.46 3.35
CA HIS A 53 -11.00 7.63 4.52
C HIS A 53 -9.84 6.65 4.25
N PHE A 54 -8.97 6.51 5.24
CA PHE A 54 -7.90 5.52 5.26
C PHE A 54 -7.71 4.98 6.68
N LYS A 55 -6.99 3.87 6.80
CA LYS A 55 -6.49 3.38 8.09
C LYS A 55 -5.00 3.69 8.19
N PRO A 56 -4.48 4.09 9.36
CA PRO A 56 -3.04 4.20 9.54
C PRO A 56 -2.33 2.91 9.13
N ASN A 57 -1.23 3.05 8.40
CA ASN A 57 -0.44 1.97 7.78
C ASN A 57 -1.09 1.25 6.58
N THR A 58 -2.09 1.86 5.92
CA THR A 58 -2.57 1.39 4.62
C THR A 58 -1.47 1.48 3.56
N VAL A 59 -1.25 0.40 2.81
CA VAL A 59 -0.44 0.41 1.58
C VAL A 59 -1.30 1.01 0.45
N LEU A 60 -0.78 2.01 -0.26
CA LEU A 60 -1.48 2.68 -1.37
C LEU A 60 -1.30 1.94 -2.70
N GLY A 61 -2.16 2.28 -3.69
CA GLY A 61 -2.20 1.65 -5.01
C GLY A 61 -3.35 0.65 -5.14
N HIS A 62 -3.91 0.56 -6.35
CA HIS A 62 -5.01 -0.33 -6.72
C HIS A 62 -4.90 -0.78 -8.18
#